data_AF-A0A090WHZ6-F1
#
_entry.id   AF-A0A090WHZ6-F1
#
_cell.length_a   1.000
_cell.length_b   1.000
_cell.length_c   1.000
_cell.angle_alpha   90.00
_cell.angle_beta   90.00
_cell.angle_gamma   90.00
#
_symmetry.space_group_name_H-M   'P 1'
#
loop_
_entity.id
_entity.type
_entity.pdbx_description
1 polymer ?
#
loop_
_entity_poly.entity_id
_entity_poly.type
_entity_poly.pdbx_seq_one_letter_code
_entity_poly.pdbx_strand_id
1 'polypeptide(L)'
;MMKKYFPFILLLIITACSKPEPQKAAVIGIEDIASLTSNYPDKIQVINFWATWCKPCVDELPAFEKLKATYGDQIEVILISLDDVENLESKVNPFLEKHNIQSQVRLLDYPYAAEYIPMVDPHWDGAIPVTLIKYKKEHKFYNQSLNSKN
;
A
#
# COMPACT_ATOMS: atom_id res chain seq x y z
N MET A 1 -4.08 -17.50 -65.50
CA MET A 1 -4.67 -18.25 -64.37
C MET A 1 -3.53 -18.84 -63.55
N MET A 2 -3.42 -18.49 -62.26
CA MET A 2 -2.90 -19.34 -61.17
C MET A 2 -2.85 -18.47 -59.90
N LYS A 3 -3.88 -18.61 -59.05
CA LYS A 3 -3.94 -18.03 -57.70
C LYS A 3 -2.90 -18.76 -56.84
N LYS A 4 -1.87 -18.06 -56.38
CA LYS A 4 -0.99 -18.55 -55.30
C LYS A 4 -1.56 -18.07 -53.98
N TYR A 5 -2.19 -19.00 -53.27
CA TYR A 5 -2.73 -18.81 -51.93
C TYR A 5 -1.57 -18.65 -50.95
N PHE A 6 -1.46 -17.47 -50.35
CA PHE A 6 -0.60 -17.23 -49.19
C PHE A 6 -1.35 -17.78 -47.98
N PRO A 7 -0.86 -18.81 -47.27
CA PRO A 7 -1.54 -19.30 -46.08
C PRO A 7 -1.40 -18.23 -45.01
N PHE A 8 -2.47 -17.47 -44.80
CA PHE A 8 -2.65 -16.58 -43.67
C PHE A 8 -2.77 -17.48 -42.43
N ILE A 9 -1.64 -17.85 -41.84
CA ILE A 9 -1.60 -18.45 -40.51
C ILE A 9 -2.05 -17.34 -39.56
N LEU A 10 -3.36 -17.34 -39.28
CA LEU A 10 -3.95 -16.56 -38.21
C LEU A 10 -3.41 -17.13 -36.90
N LEU A 11 -2.26 -16.61 -36.46
CA LEU A 11 -1.72 -16.86 -35.14
C LEU A 11 -2.71 -16.24 -34.15
N LEU A 12 -3.64 -17.05 -33.64
CA LEU A 12 -4.46 -16.71 -32.48
C LEU A 12 -3.47 -16.47 -31.34
N ILE A 13 -3.12 -15.21 -31.09
CA ILE A 13 -2.43 -14.81 -29.87
C ILE A 13 -3.48 -14.98 -28.78
N ILE A 14 -3.49 -16.17 -28.18
CA ILE A 14 -4.17 -16.42 -26.92
C ILE A 14 -3.39 -15.57 -25.91
N THR A 15 -3.76 -14.30 -25.76
CA THR A 15 -3.37 -13.50 -24.60
C THR A 15 -4.02 -14.19 -23.41
N ALA A 16 -3.29 -15.14 -22.81
CA ALA A 16 -3.61 -15.64 -21.51
C ALA A 16 -3.66 -14.42 -20.60
N CYS A 17 -4.86 -14.03 -20.18
CA CYS A 17 -5.05 -13.12 -19.07
C CYS A 17 -4.48 -13.83 -17.84
N SER A 18 -3.19 -13.68 -17.59
CA SER A 18 -2.61 -14.01 -16.30
C SER A 18 -3.33 -13.12 -15.28
N LYS A 19 -4.16 -13.75 -14.44
CA LYS A 19 -4.74 -13.08 -13.27
C LYS A 19 -3.54 -12.57 -12.46
N PRO A 20 -3.46 -11.28 -12.10
CA PRO A 20 -2.35 -10.79 -11.30
C PRO A 20 -2.28 -11.62 -10.01
N GLU A 21 -1.09 -12.09 -9.66
CA GLU A 21 -0.85 -12.84 -8.44
C GLU A 21 -1.29 -11.96 -7.24
N PRO A 22 -1.94 -12.54 -6.22
CA PRO A 22 -2.35 -11.76 -5.05
C PRO A 22 -1.14 -11.06 -4.45
N GLN A 23 -1.26 -9.75 -4.26
CA GLN A 23 -0.22 -8.97 -3.63
C GLN A 23 0.01 -9.47 -2.20
N LYS A 24 1.27 -9.79 -1.89
CA LYS A 24 1.73 -10.08 -0.52
C LYS A 24 2.40 -8.86 0.09
N ALA A 25 2.30 -8.71 1.40
CA ALA A 25 3.03 -7.67 2.11
C ALA A 25 4.53 -8.00 2.17
N ALA A 26 5.37 -7.00 1.91
CA ALA A 26 6.80 -7.10 2.15
C ALA A 26 7.13 -6.79 3.61
N VAL A 27 7.94 -7.62 4.27
CA VAL A 27 8.42 -7.34 5.64
C VAL A 27 9.52 -6.29 5.58
N ILE A 28 9.43 -5.29 6.46
CA ILE A 28 10.38 -4.18 6.59
C ILE A 28 10.80 -3.97 8.04
N GLY A 29 11.93 -3.31 8.24
CA GLY A 29 12.45 -2.95 9.58
C GLY A 29 12.43 -1.44 9.84
N ILE A 30 13.05 -1.05 10.96
CA ILE A 30 13.17 0.36 11.37
C ILE A 30 13.90 1.24 10.34
N GLU A 31 14.91 0.71 9.65
CA GLU A 31 15.68 1.48 8.66
C GLU A 31 14.82 1.87 7.45
N ASP A 32 13.86 1.03 7.07
CA ASP A 32 12.89 1.35 6.03
C ASP A 32 11.97 2.50 6.47
N ILE A 33 11.57 2.53 7.75
CA ILE A 33 10.79 3.65 8.30
C ILE A 33 11.63 4.92 8.31
N ALA A 34 12.88 4.86 8.78
CA ALA A 34 13.80 6.01 8.78
C ALA A 34 14.00 6.58 7.37
N SER A 35 14.20 5.71 6.37
CA SER A 35 14.28 6.10 4.96
C SER A 35 12.96 6.71 4.45
N LEU A 36 11.83 6.07 4.76
CA LEU A 36 10.51 6.52 4.33
C LEU A 36 10.15 7.89 4.91
N THR A 37 10.56 8.20 6.15
CA THR A 37 10.24 9.47 6.82
C THR A 37 11.22 10.58 6.48
N SER A 38 12.52 10.29 6.34
CA SER A 38 13.56 11.30 6.07
C SER A 38 13.70 11.74 4.61
N ASN A 39 13.31 10.90 3.65
CA ASN A 39 13.45 11.22 2.22
C ASN A 39 12.46 12.29 1.74
N TYR A 40 12.81 13.01 0.67
CA TYR A 40 11.94 13.98 0.02
C TYR A 40 11.41 13.42 -1.30
N PRO A 41 10.16 12.92 -1.36
CA PRO A 41 9.67 12.27 -2.56
C PRO A 41 9.28 13.28 -3.65
N ASP A 42 9.55 12.95 -4.90
CA ASP A 42 9.15 13.74 -6.08
C ASP A 42 7.68 13.55 -6.46
N LYS A 43 7.04 12.52 -5.90
CA LYS A 43 5.60 12.24 -6.02
C LYS A 43 4.94 12.41 -4.66
N ILE A 44 3.63 12.64 -4.66
CA ILE A 44 2.88 12.67 -3.40
C ILE A 44 2.87 11.25 -2.84
N GLN A 45 3.43 11.06 -1.65
CA GLN A 45 3.34 9.81 -0.90
C GLN A 45 2.25 9.92 0.15
N VAL A 46 1.36 8.93 0.20
CA VAL A 46 0.33 8.77 1.21
C VAL A 46 0.66 7.49 1.98
N ILE A 47 1.20 7.65 3.18
CA ILE A 47 1.67 6.55 4.02
C ILE A 47 0.66 6.37 5.15
N ASN A 48 -0.03 5.25 5.17
CA ASN A 48 -1.04 4.93 6.19
C ASN A 48 -0.54 3.80 7.09
N PHE A 49 -0.65 3.99 8.40
CA PHE A 49 -0.30 2.99 9.41
C PHE A 49 -1.59 2.34 9.91
N TRP A 50 -1.68 1.02 9.76
CA TRP A 50 -2.91 0.26 10.01
C TRP A 50 -2.62 -1.12 10.59
N ALA A 51 -3.66 -1.84 10.97
CA ALA A 51 -3.57 -3.26 11.33
C ALA A 51 -4.87 -4.00 11.01
N THR A 52 -4.81 -5.31 10.79
CA THR A 52 -5.99 -6.12 10.42
C THR A 52 -7.05 -6.18 11.52
N TRP A 53 -6.63 -6.05 12.78
CA TRP A 53 -7.51 -6.03 13.96
C TRP A 53 -8.07 -4.63 14.27
N CYS A 54 -7.56 -3.59 13.62
CA CYS A 54 -7.99 -2.22 13.83
C CYS A 54 -9.20 -1.90 12.93
N LYS A 55 -10.41 -1.97 13.51
CA LYS A 55 -11.66 -1.68 12.78
C LYS A 55 -11.67 -0.33 12.03
N PRO A 56 -11.35 0.82 12.66
CA PRO A 56 -11.36 2.10 11.94
C PRO A 56 -10.33 2.14 10.80
N CYS A 57 -9.18 1.47 10.97
CA CYS A 57 -8.18 1.35 9.92
C CYS A 57 -8.73 0.57 8.70
N VAL A 58 -9.37 -0.57 8.95
CA VAL A 58 -9.97 -1.40 7.88
C VAL A 58 -11.08 -0.64 7.14
N ASP A 59 -11.88 0.15 7.86
CA ASP A 59 -13.00 0.90 7.29
C ASP A 59 -12.52 2.03 6.32
N GLU A 60 -11.27 2.50 6.41
CA GLU A 60 -10.71 3.55 5.54
C GLU A 60 -9.85 3.05 4.37
N LEU A 61 -9.36 1.80 4.38
CA LEU A 61 -8.55 1.26 3.28
C LEU A 61 -9.20 1.41 1.88
N PRO A 62 -10.52 1.21 1.70
CA PRO A 62 -11.15 1.45 0.39
C PRO A 62 -11.02 2.89 -0.13
N ALA A 63 -10.90 3.88 0.76
CA ALA A 63 -10.69 5.26 0.37
C ALA A 63 -9.30 5.46 -0.22
N PHE A 64 -8.27 4.83 0.35
CA PHE A 64 -6.91 4.86 -0.20
C PHE A 64 -6.79 4.11 -1.52
N GLU A 65 -7.45 2.96 -1.67
CA GLU A 65 -7.52 2.25 -2.95
C GLU A 65 -8.20 3.10 -4.03
N LYS A 66 -9.31 3.76 -3.69
CA LYS A 66 -9.97 4.72 -4.59
C LYS A 66 -9.07 5.90 -4.94
N LEU A 67 -8.32 6.41 -3.96
CA LEU A 67 -7.36 7.49 -4.15
C LEU A 67 -6.28 7.06 -5.16
N LYS A 68 -5.67 5.89 -4.97
CA LYS A 68 -4.69 5.33 -5.91
C LYS A 68 -5.27 5.14 -7.30
N ALA A 69 -6.47 4.59 -7.40
CA ALA A 69 -7.15 4.40 -8.68
C ALA A 69 -7.46 5.73 -9.40
N THR A 70 -7.76 6.79 -8.65
CA THR A 70 -8.11 8.11 -9.21
C THR A 70 -6.89 8.86 -9.73
N TYR A 71 -5.80 8.86 -8.95
CA TYR A 71 -4.62 9.67 -9.28
C TYR A 71 -3.50 8.89 -9.97
N GLY A 72 -3.57 7.56 -9.99
CA GLY A 72 -2.64 6.69 -10.70
C GLY A 72 -1.20 6.94 -10.27
N ASP A 73 -0.33 7.25 -11.23
CA ASP A 73 1.11 7.42 -11.01
C ASP A 73 1.51 8.76 -10.43
N GLN A 74 0.57 9.69 -10.26
CA GLN A 74 0.81 10.97 -9.61
C GLN A 74 1.03 10.82 -8.09
N ILE A 75 0.49 9.74 -7.52
CA ILE A 75 0.63 9.43 -6.10
C ILE A 75 1.16 8.01 -5.88
N GLU A 76 1.74 7.82 -4.72
CA GLU A 76 2.13 6.53 -4.18
C GLU A 76 1.38 6.31 -2.86
N VAL A 77 0.59 5.24 -2.78
CA VAL A 77 -0.09 4.84 -1.55
C VAL A 77 0.68 3.67 -0.95
N ILE A 78 1.14 3.84 0.28
CA ILE A 78 1.93 2.86 1.02
C ILE A 78 1.19 2.56 2.32
N LEU A 79 0.77 1.30 2.48
CA LEU A 79 0.02 0.81 3.63
C LEU A 79 0.98 0.02 4.53
N ILE A 80 1.34 0.59 5.68
CA ILE A 80 2.22 -0.02 6.67
C ILE A 80 1.36 -0.77 7.70
N SER A 81 1.35 -2.09 7.64
CA SER A 81 0.73 -2.95 8.64
C SER A 81 1.62 -3.01 9.89
N LEU A 82 0.98 -2.83 11.05
CA LEU A 82 1.54 -2.99 12.39
C LEU A 82 1.07 -4.31 13.03
N ASP A 83 0.60 -5.26 12.23
CA ASP A 83 0.37 -6.63 12.70
C ASP A 83 1.69 -7.32 12.98
N ASP A 84 1.71 -8.26 13.95
CA ASP A 84 2.92 -9.06 14.20
C ASP A 84 3.32 -9.87 12.96
N VAL A 85 4.62 -10.02 12.72
CA VAL A 85 5.16 -10.76 11.56
C VAL A 85 4.66 -12.22 11.50
N GLU A 86 4.40 -12.82 12.65
CA GLU A 86 3.81 -14.16 12.79
C GLU A 86 2.40 -14.27 12.18
N ASN A 87 1.70 -13.14 12.07
CA ASN A 87 0.38 -13.03 11.46
C ASN A 87 0.44 -12.75 9.95
N LEU A 88 1.63 -12.62 9.33
CA LEU A 88 1.78 -12.27 7.92
C LEU A 88 1.02 -13.22 7.00
N GLU A 89 1.29 -14.53 7.10
CA GLU A 89 0.67 -15.53 6.21
C GLU A 89 -0.73 -15.95 6.68
N SER A 90 -1.02 -15.85 7.98
CA SER A 90 -2.28 -16.34 8.56
C SER A 90 -3.39 -15.29 8.59
N LYS A 91 -3.05 -13.99 8.60
CA LYS A 91 -4.02 -12.89 8.68
C LYS A 91 -3.80 -11.82 7.62
N VAL A 92 -2.58 -11.30 7.49
CA VAL A 92 -2.31 -10.11 6.63
C VAL A 92 -2.48 -10.46 5.15
N ASN A 93 -1.75 -11.43 4.61
CA ASN A 93 -1.86 -11.81 3.19
C ASN A 93 -3.29 -12.26 2.82
N PRO A 94 -4.00 -13.11 3.61
CA PRO A 94 -5.40 -13.43 3.36
C PRO A 94 -6.33 -12.21 3.39
N PHE A 95 -6.06 -11.24 4.27
CA PHE A 95 -6.81 -9.99 4.31
C PHE A 95 -6.63 -9.20 3.01
N LEU A 96 -5.39 -9.04 2.53
CA LEU A 96 -5.10 -8.32 1.29
C LEU A 96 -5.85 -8.92 0.10
N GLU A 97 -5.81 -10.24 -0.03
CA GLU A 97 -6.53 -10.97 -1.08
C GLU A 97 -8.05 -10.77 -0.96
N LYS A 98 -8.60 -10.99 0.23
CA LYS A 98 -10.05 -10.86 0.49
C LYS A 98 -10.57 -9.46 0.19
N HIS A 99 -9.79 -8.44 0.51
CA HIS A 99 -10.16 -7.04 0.33
C HIS A 99 -9.70 -6.44 -1.01
N ASN A 100 -9.05 -7.24 -1.87
CA ASN A 100 -8.52 -6.84 -3.17
C ASN A 100 -7.65 -5.57 -3.10
N ILE A 101 -6.80 -5.48 -2.08
CA ILE A 101 -5.85 -4.37 -1.92
C ILE A 101 -4.83 -4.40 -3.05
N GLN A 102 -4.67 -3.29 -3.77
CA GLN A 102 -3.72 -3.13 -4.88
C GLN A 102 -2.58 -2.17 -4.55
N SER A 103 -2.77 -1.29 -3.55
CA SER A 103 -1.71 -0.36 -3.10
C SER A 103 -0.54 -1.11 -2.47
N GLN A 104 0.65 -0.49 -2.43
CA GLN A 104 1.80 -1.14 -1.83
C GLN A 104 1.56 -1.41 -0.34
N VAL A 105 1.72 -2.67 0.10
CA VAL A 105 1.63 -3.05 1.51
C VAL A 105 3.00 -3.50 2.04
N ARG A 106 3.36 -3.01 3.22
CA ARG A 106 4.55 -3.45 3.96
C ARG A 106 4.15 -3.81 5.39
N LEU A 107 4.74 -4.84 5.98
CA LEU A 107 4.55 -5.20 7.39
C LEU A 107 5.79 -4.77 8.16
N LEU A 108 5.62 -3.96 9.20
CA LEU A 108 6.73 -3.51 10.04
C LEU A 108 7.08 -4.57 11.10
N ASP A 109 8.19 -5.27 10.88
CA ASP A 109 8.76 -6.21 11.85
C ASP A 109 9.70 -5.47 12.80
N TYR A 110 9.10 -4.68 13.70
CA TYR A 110 9.84 -3.92 14.69
C TYR A 110 8.99 -3.61 15.93
N PRO A 111 9.26 -4.23 17.09
CA PRO A 111 8.36 -4.17 18.24
C PRO A 111 8.48 -2.88 19.06
N TYR A 112 9.53 -2.07 18.87
CA TYR A 112 9.79 -0.89 19.70
C TYR A 112 9.14 0.38 19.12
N ALA A 113 7.84 0.53 19.34
CA ALA A 113 7.06 1.68 18.86
C ALA A 113 7.63 3.04 19.29
N ALA A 114 8.19 3.13 20.49
CA ALA A 114 8.80 4.35 21.01
C ALA A 114 9.97 4.88 20.16
N GLU A 115 10.58 4.04 19.33
CA GLU A 115 11.70 4.45 18.46
C GLU A 115 11.21 4.97 17.10
N TYR A 116 10.22 4.33 16.46
CA TYR A 116 9.76 4.77 15.13
C TYR A 116 8.67 5.84 15.15
N ILE A 117 7.83 5.88 16.20
CA ILE A 117 6.74 6.86 16.29
C ILE A 117 7.27 8.30 16.12
N PRO A 118 8.32 8.73 16.87
CA PRO A 118 8.86 10.08 16.71
C PRO A 118 9.56 10.33 15.37
N MET A 119 9.99 9.28 14.67
CA MET A 119 10.53 9.40 13.31
C MET A 119 9.45 9.72 12.29
N VAL A 120 8.22 9.23 12.50
CA VAL A 120 7.07 9.48 11.65
C VAL A 120 6.47 10.85 11.95
N ASP A 121 6.11 11.10 13.20
CA ASP A 121 5.73 12.42 13.71
C ASP A 121 5.90 12.46 15.24
N PRO A 122 6.60 13.47 15.81
CA PRO A 122 6.80 13.56 17.26
C PRO A 122 5.50 13.77 18.07
N HIS A 123 4.39 14.12 17.42
CA HIS A 123 3.07 14.28 18.05
C HIS A 123 2.18 13.04 17.90
N TRP A 124 2.69 11.95 17.31
CA TRP A 124 1.94 10.70 17.25
C TRP A 124 1.88 10.05 18.64
N ASP A 125 0.68 9.87 19.16
CA ASP A 125 0.36 9.30 20.47
C ASP A 125 0.35 7.76 20.51
N GLY A 126 0.65 7.11 19.38
CA GLY A 126 0.63 5.66 19.22
C GLY A 126 -0.74 5.08 18.84
N ALA A 127 -1.79 5.89 18.70
CA ALA A 127 -3.08 5.42 18.18
C ALA A 127 -3.00 5.10 16.68
N ILE A 128 -3.85 4.20 16.19
CA ILE A 128 -4.04 3.95 14.75
C ILE A 128 -5.54 3.98 14.39
N PRO A 129 -5.90 4.38 13.16
CA PRO A 129 -5.01 4.71 12.04
C PRO A 129 -4.39 6.11 12.13
N VAL A 130 -3.20 6.24 11.53
CA VAL A 130 -2.61 7.55 11.21
C VAL A 130 -2.10 7.59 9.79
N THR A 131 -2.08 8.78 9.20
CA THR A 131 -1.60 8.98 7.83
C THR A 131 -0.59 10.11 7.76
N LEU A 132 0.56 9.83 7.14
CA LEU A 132 1.58 10.81 6.78
C LEU A 132 1.50 11.06 5.27
N ILE A 133 1.23 12.29 4.87
CA ILE A 133 1.26 12.71 3.47
C ILE A 133 2.52 13.54 3.24
N LYS A 134 3.32 13.18 2.23
CA LYS A 134 4.60 13.83 1.91
C LYS A 134 4.67 14.26 0.46
N TYR A 135 5.30 15.39 0.21
CA TYR A 135 5.67 15.85 -1.13
C TYR A 135 6.84 16.83 -1.05
N LYS A 136 7.95 16.54 -1.74
CA LYS A 136 9.20 17.29 -1.62
C LYS A 136 9.59 17.42 -0.14
N LYS A 137 9.80 18.65 0.34
CA LYS A 137 10.16 18.95 1.73
C LYS A 137 8.94 19.16 2.65
N GLU A 138 7.74 19.08 2.09
CA GLU A 138 6.51 19.28 2.84
C GLU A 138 5.95 17.93 3.32
N HIS A 139 5.40 17.93 4.53
CA HIS A 139 4.61 16.83 5.04
C HIS A 139 3.38 17.33 5.78
N LYS A 140 2.37 16.46 5.93
CA LYS A 140 1.23 16.63 6.83
C LYS A 140 0.94 15.31 7.52
N PHE A 141 0.80 15.37 8.83
CA PHE A 141 0.45 14.23 9.66
C PHE A 141 -1.02 14.33 10.10
N TYR A 142 -1.73 13.22 10.00
CA TYR A 142 -3.14 13.10 10.35
C TYR A 142 -3.29 11.99 11.39
N ASN A 143 -3.56 12.40 12.63
CA ASN A 143 -3.93 11.49 13.72
C ASN A 143 -5.45 11.35 13.83
N GLN A 144 -6.07 10.92 12.74
CA GLN A 144 -7.51 10.68 12.63
C GLN A 144 -7.81 9.81 11.42
N SER A 145 -8.97 9.15 11.43
CA SER A 145 -9.42 8.38 10.26
C SER A 145 -9.76 9.28 9.07
N LEU A 146 -9.31 8.89 7.88
CA LEU A 146 -9.50 9.57 6.60
C LEU A 146 -10.48 8.81 5.69
N ASN A 147 -11.63 8.44 6.24
CA ASN A 147 -12.69 7.78 5.47
C ASN A 147 -13.62 8.80 4.78
N SER A 148 -14.42 8.32 3.81
CA SER A 148 -15.35 9.16 3.03
C SER A 148 -16.49 9.81 3.84
N LYS A 149 -16.62 9.56 5.14
CA LYS A 149 -17.67 10.13 6.00
C LYS A 149 -17.18 11.33 6.82
N ASN A 150 -15.89 11.67 6.76
CA ASN A 150 -15.27 12.79 7.48
C ASN A 150 -14.68 13.80 6.51
#